data_AF-A0A3A0FM15-F1
#
_entry.id   AF-A0A3A0FM15-F1
#
_cell.length_a   1.000
_cell.length_b   1.000
_cell.length_c   1.000
_cell.angle_alpha   90.00
_cell.angle_beta   90.00
_cell.angle_gamma   90.00
#
_symmetry.space_group_name_H-M   'P 1'
#
loop_
_entity.id
_entity.type
_entity.pdbx_description
1 polymer ?
#
loop_
_entity_poly.entity_id
_entity_poly.type
_entity_poly.pdbx_seq_one_letter_code
_entity_poly.pdbx_strand_id
1 'polypeptide(L)'
;MKVEFRSPNMESSDSLTQTVSVCAESWRLSERLPAADEVAIAKFWAAEGGQRVAHAAQHLHGGIGADVDYPLRRYFTWAKANELALGSATRQLLALGARLADGDA
;
A
#
# COMPACT_ATOMS: atom_id res chain seq x y z
N MET A 1 37.80 -5.94 10.75
CA MET A 1 36.59 -6.14 9.94
C MET A 1 35.82 -4.82 9.95
N LYS A 2 35.84 -4.07 8.83
CA LYS A 2 35.24 -2.74 8.73
C LYS A 2 33.87 -2.92 8.06
N VAL A 3 32.80 -2.82 8.84
CA VAL A 3 31.42 -2.85 8.31
C VAL A 3 31.11 -1.45 7.81
N GLU A 4 30.96 -1.30 6.51
CA GLU A 4 30.61 -0.03 5.86
C GLU A 4 29.08 0.09 5.83
N PHE A 5 28.53 1.06 6.56
CA PHE A 5 27.09 1.33 6.61
C PHE A 5 26.70 2.09 5.34
N ARG A 6 26.11 1.38 4.38
CA ARG A 6 25.58 1.93 3.12
C ARG A 6 24.36 2.82 3.41
N SER A 7 24.39 4.06 2.91
CA SER A 7 23.36 5.08 3.16
C SER A 7 21.95 4.64 2.70
N PRO A 8 20.90 4.81 3.52
CA PRO A 8 19.52 4.44 3.18
C PRO A 8 18.80 5.61 2.50
N ASN A 9 19.19 5.99 1.28
CA ASN A 9 18.59 7.17 0.63
C ASN A 9 17.45 6.84 -0.35
N MET A 10 17.12 5.55 -0.57
CA MET A 10 16.09 5.14 -1.54
C MET A 10 14.74 4.75 -0.89
N GLU A 11 14.73 3.94 0.18
CA GLU A 11 13.48 3.44 0.80
C GLU A 11 12.67 4.51 1.57
N SER A 12 13.31 5.56 2.07
CA SER A 12 12.62 6.64 2.78
C SER A 12 11.80 7.55 1.85
N SER A 13 12.20 7.68 0.59
CA SER A 13 11.48 8.49 -0.40
C SER A 13 10.17 7.82 -0.81
N ASP A 14 10.16 6.50 -0.97
CA ASP A 14 9.00 5.76 -1.46
C ASP A 14 7.81 5.79 -0.48
N SER A 15 8.09 5.75 0.83
CA SER A 15 7.03 5.80 1.86
C SER A 15 6.40 7.20 2.02
N LEU A 16 7.22 8.25 1.93
CA LEU A 16 6.72 9.64 1.91
C LEU A 16 5.92 9.91 0.63
N THR A 17 6.36 9.38 -0.50
CA THR A 17 5.66 9.51 -1.78
C THR A 17 4.28 8.86 -1.73
N GLN A 18 4.17 7.66 -1.14
CA GLN A 18 2.88 6.97 -0.96
C GLN A 18 1.92 7.76 -0.06
N THR A 19 2.42 8.31 1.05
CA THR A 19 1.59 9.06 2.00
C THR A 19 1.09 10.38 1.40
N VAL A 20 1.98 11.12 0.72
CA VAL A 20 1.62 12.39 0.06
C VAL A 20 0.65 12.15 -1.10
N SER A 21 0.79 11.06 -1.85
CA SER A 21 -0.15 10.69 -2.91
C SER A 21 -1.55 10.40 -2.37
N VAL A 22 -1.68 9.60 -1.30
CA VAL A 22 -2.98 9.34 -0.65
C VAL A 22 -3.64 10.64 -0.15
N CYS A 23 -2.86 11.55 0.45
CA CYS A 23 -3.37 12.84 0.90
C CYS A 23 -3.82 13.73 -0.27
N ALA A 24 -3.04 13.79 -1.36
CA ALA A 24 -3.37 14.56 -2.54
C ALA A 24 -4.69 14.09 -3.18
N GLU A 25 -4.92 12.77 -3.24
CA GLU A 25 -6.15 12.23 -3.82
C GLU A 25 -7.38 12.36 -2.93
N SER A 26 -7.23 12.17 -1.62
CA SER A 26 -8.35 12.44 -0.70
C SER A 26 -8.81 13.90 -0.76
N TRP A 27 -7.88 14.84 -0.98
CA TRP A 27 -8.21 16.24 -1.23
C TRP A 27 -8.94 16.44 -2.57
N ARG A 28 -8.45 15.89 -3.69
CA ARG A 28 -9.14 15.99 -5.00
C ARG A 28 -10.56 15.40 -4.98
N LEU A 29 -10.73 14.28 -4.28
CA LEU A 29 -12.04 13.66 -4.08
C LEU A 29 -12.98 14.58 -3.27
N SER A 30 -12.46 15.30 -2.28
CA SER A 30 -13.22 16.27 -1.49
C SER A 30 -13.69 17.47 -2.34
N GLU A 31 -12.90 17.87 -3.33
CA GLU A 31 -13.19 18.94 -4.29
C GLU A 31 -14.05 18.47 -5.48
N ARG A 32 -14.50 17.20 -5.49
CA ARG A 32 -15.28 16.57 -6.58
C ARG A 32 -14.62 16.66 -7.96
N LEU A 33 -13.29 16.71 -8.00
CA LEU A 33 -12.54 16.63 -9.25
C LEU A 33 -12.50 15.17 -9.75
N PRO A 34 -12.42 14.93 -11.08
CA PRO A 34 -12.13 13.60 -11.60
C PRO A 34 -10.78 13.13 -11.04
N ALA A 35 -10.81 12.06 -10.24
CA ALA A 35 -9.63 11.49 -9.58
C ALA A 35 -9.64 9.96 -9.61
N ALA A 36 -10.39 9.37 -10.55
CA ALA A 36 -10.66 7.94 -10.54
C ALA A 36 -9.39 7.10 -10.80
N ASP A 37 -8.46 7.58 -11.64
CA ASP A 37 -7.20 6.88 -11.89
C ASP A 37 -6.27 6.99 -10.69
N GLU A 38 -6.18 8.18 -10.13
CA GLU A 38 -5.28 8.44 -9.02
C GLU A 38 -5.76 7.76 -7.73
N VAL A 39 -7.08 7.67 -7.51
CA VAL A 39 -7.67 6.84 -6.44
C VAL A 39 -7.37 5.36 -6.66
N ALA A 40 -7.42 4.86 -7.90
CA ALA A 40 -7.05 3.49 -8.21
C ALA A 40 -5.55 3.22 -7.95
N ILE A 41 -4.68 4.17 -8.30
CA ILE A 41 -3.24 4.13 -8.04
C ILE A 41 -2.96 4.18 -6.52
N ALA A 42 -3.61 5.07 -5.79
CA ALA A 42 -3.49 5.17 -4.34
C ALA A 42 -3.96 3.87 -3.65
N LYS A 43 -5.07 3.28 -4.10
CA LYS A 43 -5.56 2.00 -3.58
C LYS A 43 -4.60 0.84 -3.90
N PHE A 44 -4.01 0.83 -5.09
CA PHE A 44 -3.00 -0.15 -5.48
C PHE A 44 -1.81 -0.10 -4.50
N TRP A 45 -1.24 1.08 -4.28
CA TRP A 45 -0.10 1.24 -3.37
C TRP A 45 -0.44 0.93 -1.91
N ALA A 46 -1.64 1.32 -1.45
CA ALA A 46 -2.10 0.97 -0.10
C ALA A 46 -2.21 -0.56 0.10
N ALA A 47 -2.69 -1.28 -0.91
CA ALA A 47 -2.79 -2.74 -0.88
C ALA A 47 -1.39 -3.40 -0.92
N GLU A 48 -0.54 -3.02 -1.87
CA GLU A 48 0.82 -3.56 -2.00
C GLU A 48 1.71 -3.25 -0.79
N GLY A 49 1.76 -1.98 -0.38
CA GLY A 49 2.55 -1.52 0.76
C GLY A 49 2.09 -2.15 2.07
N GLY A 50 0.77 -2.20 2.28
CA GLY A 50 0.17 -2.85 3.45
C GLY A 50 0.54 -4.34 3.55
N GLN A 51 0.53 -5.06 2.43
CA GLN A 51 0.93 -6.45 2.39
C GLN A 51 2.41 -6.67 2.70
N ARG A 52 3.29 -5.87 2.09
CA ARG A 52 4.73 -5.95 2.33
C ARG A 52 5.07 -5.73 3.80
N VAL A 53 4.51 -4.67 4.41
CA VAL A 53 4.76 -4.35 5.83
C VAL A 53 4.18 -5.42 6.75
N ALA A 54 2.94 -5.87 6.51
CA ALA A 54 2.31 -6.90 7.35
C ALA A 54 3.08 -8.23 7.30
N HIS A 55 3.53 -8.64 6.11
CA HIS A 55 4.32 -9.86 5.94
C HIS A 55 5.71 -9.74 6.57
N ALA A 56 6.40 -8.61 6.40
CA ALA A 56 7.69 -8.35 7.04
C ALA A 56 7.58 -8.38 8.57
N ALA A 57 6.54 -7.75 9.12
CA ALA A 57 6.28 -7.76 10.55
C ALA A 57 6.01 -9.19 11.06
N GLN A 58 5.19 -9.97 10.36
CA GLN A 58 4.94 -11.38 10.72
C GLN A 58 6.23 -12.20 10.69
N HIS A 59 7.07 -12.01 9.68
CA HIS A 59 8.34 -12.72 9.54
C HIS A 59 9.31 -12.38 10.68
N LEU A 60 9.43 -11.10 11.05
CA LEU A 60 10.28 -10.62 12.14
C LEU A 60 9.89 -11.21 13.51
N HIS A 61 8.59 -11.39 13.75
CA HIS A 61 8.08 -11.94 15.01
C HIS A 61 8.05 -13.48 15.01
N GLY A 62 8.18 -14.12 13.85
CA GLY A 62 8.11 -15.58 13.73
C GLY A 62 6.79 -16.14 14.25
N GLY A 63 6.85 -17.24 15.00
CA GLY A 63 5.66 -17.94 15.50
C GLY A 63 4.78 -17.12 16.44
N ILE A 64 5.36 -16.21 17.24
CA ILE A 64 4.58 -15.40 18.19
C ILE A 64 3.68 -14.38 17.48
N GLY A 65 4.04 -13.98 16.26
CA GLY A 65 3.24 -13.05 15.47
C GLY A 65 1.83 -13.55 15.17
N ALA A 66 1.64 -14.88 15.13
CA ALA A 66 0.37 -15.53 14.84
C ALA A 66 -0.49 -15.80 16.09
N ASP A 67 0.04 -15.54 17.29
CA ASP A 67 -0.62 -15.81 18.55
C ASP A 67 -1.90 -14.96 18.74
N VAL A 68 -2.95 -15.58 19.30
CA VAL A 68 -4.25 -14.96 19.60
C VAL A 68 -4.19 -13.99 20.79
N ASP A 69 -3.09 -13.91 21.52
CA ASP A 69 -2.90 -12.86 22.51
C ASP A 69 -1.91 -11.79 22.04
N TYR A 70 -1.15 -12.06 20.98
CA TYR A 70 -0.17 -11.11 20.44
C TYR A 70 -0.84 -10.06 19.53
N PRO A 71 -0.58 -8.74 19.73
CA PRO A 71 -1.31 -7.68 19.02
C PRO A 71 -1.08 -7.69 17.50
N LEU A 72 0.07 -8.19 17.03
CA LEU A 72 0.41 -8.20 15.60
C LEU A 72 -0.60 -8.92 14.73
N ARG A 73 -1.16 -10.03 15.23
CA ARG A 73 -2.24 -10.80 14.59
C ARG A 73 -3.35 -9.89 14.07
N ARG A 74 -3.82 -8.97 14.91
CA ARG A 74 -4.95 -8.09 14.57
C ARG A 74 -4.58 -7.14 13.44
N TYR A 75 -3.38 -6.56 13.48
CA TYR A 75 -2.88 -5.68 12.42
C TYR A 75 -2.71 -6.43 11.10
N PHE A 76 -2.22 -7.68 11.13
CA PHE A 76 -2.14 -8.52 9.94
C PHE A 76 -3.53 -8.77 9.31
N THR A 77 -4.52 -9.12 10.13
CA THR A 77 -5.89 -9.33 9.64
C THR A 77 -6.50 -8.04 9.08
N TRP A 78 -6.29 -6.89 9.72
CA TRP A 78 -6.75 -5.60 9.21
C TRP A 78 -6.05 -5.20 7.91
N ALA A 79 -4.75 -5.44 7.79
CA ALA A 79 -4.01 -5.20 6.55
C ALA A 79 -4.54 -6.08 5.40
N LYS A 80 -4.84 -7.36 5.67
CA LYS A 80 -5.49 -8.26 4.70
C LYS A 80 -6.91 -7.82 4.33
N ALA A 81 -7.70 -7.37 5.30
CA ALA A 81 -9.02 -6.84 5.02
C ALA A 81 -8.95 -5.60 4.11
N ASN A 82 -8.04 -4.66 4.37
CA ASN A 82 -7.83 -3.47 3.56
C ASN A 82 -7.26 -3.76 2.15
N GLU A 83 -6.46 -4.81 2.00
CA GLU A 83 -5.99 -5.28 0.69
C GLU A 83 -7.18 -5.71 -0.18
N LEU A 84 -8.06 -6.54 0.38
CA LEU A 84 -9.16 -7.17 -0.36
C LEU A 84 -10.39 -6.25 -0.50
N ALA A 85 -10.56 -5.28 0.40
CA ALA A 85 -11.61 -4.28 0.31
C ALA A 85 -11.49 -3.49 -1.00
N LEU A 86 -12.62 -3.24 -1.66
CA LEU A 86 -12.72 -2.55 -2.96
C LEU A 86 -11.95 -3.23 -4.10
N GLY A 87 -11.53 -4.49 -3.92
CA GLY A 87 -10.73 -5.23 -4.88
C GLY A 87 -9.24 -5.26 -4.55
N SER A 88 -8.59 -6.37 -4.90
CA SER A 88 -7.15 -6.55 -4.75
C SER A 88 -6.35 -5.57 -5.63
N ALA A 89 -5.06 -5.43 -5.34
CA ALA A 89 -4.13 -4.61 -6.10
C ALA A 89 -4.20 -4.90 -7.62
N THR A 90 -4.27 -6.17 -8.00
CA THR A 90 -4.41 -6.60 -9.41
C THR A 90 -5.67 -6.07 -10.06
N ARG A 91 -6.80 -6.05 -9.35
CA ARG A 91 -8.07 -5.53 -9.89
C ARG A 91 -7.97 -4.04 -10.21
N GLN A 92 -7.27 -3.26 -9.37
CA GLN A 92 -7.05 -1.84 -9.60
C GLN A 92 -6.17 -1.60 -10.83
N LEU A 93 -5.09 -2.37 -10.99
CA LEU A 93 -4.23 -2.28 -12.18
C LEU A 93 -4.96 -2.67 -13.47
N LEU A 94 -5.83 -3.68 -13.43
CA LEU A 94 -6.62 -4.07 -14.60
C LEU A 94 -7.62 -2.97 -15.01
N ALA A 95 -8.27 -2.34 -14.04
CA ALA A 95 -9.17 -1.22 -14.30
C ALA A 95 -8.42 -0.02 -14.89
N LEU A 96 -7.26 0.32 -14.31
CA LEU A 96 -6.38 1.38 -14.83
C LEU A 96 -5.91 1.08 -16.25
N GLY A 97 -5.47 -0.16 -16.51
CA GLY A 97 -4.99 -0.60 -17.80
C GLY A 97 -6.07 -0.55 -18.89
N ALA A 98 -7.31 -0.91 -18.56
CA ALA A 98 -8.44 -0.80 -19.48
C ALA A 98 -8.69 0.67 -19.88
N ARG A 99 -8.73 1.59 -18.91
CA ARG A 99 -8.94 3.02 -19.18
C ARG A 99 -7.85 3.65 -20.03
N LEU A 100 -6.60 3.28 -19.78
CA LEU A 100 -5.45 3.71 -20.58
C LEU A 100 -5.52 3.17 -22.02
N ALA A 101 -6.03 1.95 -22.21
CA ALA A 101 -6.20 1.36 -23.53
C ALA A 101 -7.38 1.97 -24.31
N ASP A 102 -8.45 2.35 -23.61
CA ASP A 102 -9.64 2.99 -24.19
C ASP A 102 -9.39 4.48 -24.52
N GLY A 103 -8.32 5.08 -23.98
CA GLY A 103 -7.95 6.49 -24.24
C GLY A 103 -8.72 7.49 -23.39
N ASP A 104 -9.42 7.03 -22.35
CA ASP A 104 -10.23 7.84 -21.41
C ASP A 104 -9.38 8.38 -20.22
N ALA A 105 -8.12 8.72 -20.49
CA ALA A 105 -7.15 9.21 -19.51
C ALA A 105 -6.95 10.72 -19.58
#